data_AF-A0A1N7L5Q4-F1
#
_entry.id   AF-A0A1N7L5Q4-F1
#
_cell.length_a   1.000
_cell.length_b   1.000
_cell.length_c   1.000
_cell.angle_alpha   90.00
_cell.angle_beta   90.00
_cell.angle_gamma   90.00
#
_symmetry.space_group_name_H-M   'P 1'
#
loop_
_entity.id
_entity.type
_entity.pdbx_description
1 polymer ?
#
loop_
_entity_poly.entity_id
_entity_poly.type
_entity_poly.pdbx_seq_one_letter_code
_entity_poly.pdbx_strand_id
1 'polypeptide(L)'
;MASRPRDYQLLCEAFDGLPGIGAQAAERLAEWLVYHGDSRQMAEVLTRIGEAGLCRLCNRIQCQSECQVNVDGADYFLVASTEAALNRLFEIVDYQGPLFVLHGELSPASGVGPSQIGMDDLLASVERFPEASLLILASDSVEGRTTAEYIFRRSGRAGERVSVERACEILRGLD
;
A
#
# COMPACT_ATOMS: atom_id res chain seq x y z
N MET A 1 -13.32 -34.10 -27.98
CA MET A 1 -13.08 -32.77 -27.38
C MET A 1 -11.62 -32.73 -26.97
N ALA A 2 -10.80 -31.88 -27.61
CA ALA A 2 -9.41 -31.78 -27.22
C ALA A 2 -9.33 -31.18 -25.80
N SER A 3 -8.76 -31.94 -24.86
CA SER A 3 -8.44 -31.42 -23.53
C SER A 3 -7.50 -30.24 -23.73
N ARG A 4 -7.78 -29.10 -23.08
CA ARG A 4 -6.84 -27.97 -23.12
C ARG A 4 -5.49 -28.39 -22.53
N PRO A 5 -4.37 -27.84 -23.02
CA PRO A 5 -3.05 -28.13 -22.46
C PRO A 5 -2.98 -27.83 -20.97
N ARG A 6 -2.15 -28.58 -20.24
CA ARG A 6 -1.94 -28.39 -18.79
C ARG A 6 -1.52 -26.96 -18.46
N ASP A 7 -0.64 -26.35 -19.25
CA ASP A 7 -0.14 -25.00 -19.00
C ASP A 7 -1.23 -23.93 -19.14
N TYR A 8 -2.23 -24.17 -19.99
CA TYR A 8 -3.41 -23.30 -20.07
C TYR A 8 -4.26 -23.37 -18.79
N GLN A 9 -4.42 -24.57 -18.22
CA GLN A 9 -5.15 -24.75 -16.96
C GLN A 9 -4.44 -24.05 -15.79
N LEU A 10 -3.11 -24.19 -15.71
CA LEU A 10 -2.30 -23.49 -14.72
C LEU A 10 -2.40 -21.96 -14.86
N LEU A 11 -2.47 -21.45 -16.10
CA LEU A 11 -2.70 -20.02 -16.34
C LEU A 11 -4.07 -19.56 -15.84
N CYS A 12 -5.13 -20.33 -16.08
CA CYS A 12 -6.46 -20.03 -15.55
C CYS A 12 -6.47 -20.05 -14.02
N GLU A 13 -5.85 -21.06 -13.39
CA GLU A 13 -5.76 -21.16 -11.93
C GLU A 13 -4.98 -19.96 -11.34
N ALA A 14 -3.89 -19.54 -11.98
CA ALA A 14 -3.12 -18.38 -11.58
C ALA A 14 -3.94 -17.08 -11.64
N PHE A 15 -4.75 -16.89 -12.69
CA PHE A 15 -5.65 -15.73 -12.78
C PHE A 15 -6.81 -15.79 -11.80
N ASP A 16 -7.39 -16.97 -11.56
CA ASP A 16 -8.48 -17.16 -10.58
C ASP A 16 -8.01 -16.91 -9.14
N GLY A 17 -6.73 -17.14 -8.84
CA GLY A 17 -6.14 -16.81 -7.55
C GLY A 17 -6.01 -15.32 -7.25
N LEU A 18 -6.28 -14.43 -8.21
CA LEU A 18 -6.17 -12.99 -8.03
C LEU A 18 -7.45 -12.39 -7.40
N PRO A 19 -7.32 -11.42 -6.49
CA PRO A 19 -8.48 -10.82 -5.83
C PRO A 19 -9.41 -10.16 -6.86
N GLY A 20 -10.70 -10.51 -6.80
CA GLY A 20 -11.72 -9.97 -7.69
C GLY A 20 -11.81 -10.66 -9.06
N ILE A 21 -11.03 -11.70 -9.31
CA ILE A 21 -11.13 -12.54 -10.51
C ILE A 21 -11.73 -13.88 -10.11
N GLY A 22 -12.76 -14.31 -10.82
CA GLY A 22 -13.34 -15.66 -10.67
C GLY A 22 -13.11 -16.51 -11.92
N ALA A 23 -13.35 -17.81 -11.83
CA ALA A 23 -13.01 -18.80 -12.86
C ALA A 23 -13.40 -18.40 -14.30
N GLN A 24 -14.60 -17.85 -14.51
CA GLN A 24 -15.04 -17.40 -15.84
C GLN A 24 -14.23 -16.20 -16.36
N ALA A 25 -13.86 -15.27 -15.49
CA ALA A 25 -13.02 -14.13 -15.86
C ALA A 25 -11.57 -14.59 -16.10
N ALA A 26 -11.07 -15.50 -15.29
CA ALA A 26 -9.75 -16.09 -15.43
C ALA A 26 -9.59 -16.80 -16.79
N GLU A 27 -10.58 -17.59 -17.20
CA GLU A 27 -10.57 -18.27 -18.50
C GLU A 27 -10.56 -17.28 -19.68
N ARG A 28 -11.37 -16.21 -19.61
CA ARG A 28 -11.37 -15.14 -20.63
C ARG A 28 -10.02 -14.43 -20.73
N LEU A 29 -9.38 -14.16 -19.59
CA LEU A 29 -8.05 -13.53 -19.56
C LEU A 29 -6.98 -14.44 -20.13
N ALA A 30 -6.99 -15.73 -19.78
CA ALA A 30 -6.10 -16.74 -20.33
C ALA A 30 -6.27 -16.88 -21.85
N GLU A 31 -7.51 -16.94 -22.33
CA GLU A 31 -7.81 -16.99 -23.76
C GLU A 31 -7.32 -15.73 -24.49
N TRP A 32 -7.60 -14.54 -23.94
CA TRP A 32 -7.14 -13.28 -24.54
C TRP A 32 -5.60 -13.22 -24.60
N LEU A 33 -4.90 -13.59 -23.52
CA LEU A 33 -3.43 -13.56 -23.49
C LEU A 33 -2.81 -14.50 -24.53
N VAL A 34 -3.40 -15.68 -24.76
CA VAL A 34 -2.90 -16.66 -25.74
C VAL A 34 -3.13 -16.20 -27.19
N TYR A 35 -4.28 -15.62 -27.49
CA TYR A 35 -4.65 -15.29 -28.88
C TYR A 35 -4.31 -13.85 -29.30
N HIS A 36 -4.26 -12.92 -28.36
CA HIS A 36 -4.16 -11.49 -28.65
C HIS A 36 -3.07 -10.77 -27.84
N GLY A 37 -2.70 -11.30 -26.68
CA GLY A 37 -1.71 -10.68 -25.80
C GLY A 37 -0.26 -11.05 -26.15
N ASP A 38 0.67 -10.31 -25.58
CA ASP A 38 2.10 -10.64 -25.58
C ASP A 38 2.47 -11.29 -24.24
N SER A 39 2.40 -12.62 -24.20
CA SER A 39 2.73 -13.39 -22.99
C SER A 39 4.17 -13.21 -22.55
N ARG A 40 5.09 -12.94 -23.48
CA ARG A 40 6.51 -12.73 -23.18
C ARG A 40 6.72 -11.37 -22.53
N GLN A 41 6.16 -10.31 -23.10
CA GLN A 41 6.22 -8.98 -22.50
C GLN A 41 5.58 -8.98 -21.12
N MET A 42 4.42 -9.62 -20.95
CA MET A 42 3.74 -9.74 -19.66
C MET A 42 4.62 -10.47 -18.64
N ALA A 43 5.23 -11.60 -19.01
CA ALA A 43 6.14 -12.33 -18.13
C ALA A 43 7.33 -11.47 -17.71
N GLU A 44 7.97 -10.76 -18.64
CA GLU A 44 9.09 -9.86 -18.36
C GLU A 44 8.69 -8.74 -17.38
N VAL A 45 7.51 -8.13 -17.56
CA VAL A 45 7.01 -7.08 -16.64
C VAL A 45 6.70 -7.67 -15.26
N LEU A 46 6.04 -8.82 -15.20
CA LEU A 46 5.71 -9.49 -13.93
C LEU A 46 6.96 -9.88 -13.15
N THR A 47 8.00 -10.37 -13.82
CA THR A 47 9.29 -10.65 -13.17
C THR A 47 9.91 -9.37 -12.63
N ARG A 48 10.01 -8.31 -13.45
CA ARG A 48 10.61 -7.04 -13.01
C ARG A 48 9.86 -6.38 -11.86
N ILE A 49 8.53 -6.42 -11.84
CA ILE A 49 7.74 -5.81 -10.76
C ILE A 49 7.74 -6.68 -9.51
N GLY A 50 7.86 -8.01 -9.63
CA GLY A 50 8.09 -8.89 -8.49
C GLY A 50 9.46 -8.73 -7.86
N GLU A 51 10.46 -8.34 -8.67
CA GLU A 51 11.79 -7.92 -8.22
C GLU A 51 11.85 -6.47 -7.74
N ALA A 52 10.86 -5.65 -8.10
CA ALA A 52 10.77 -4.27 -7.64
C ALA A 52 10.45 -4.28 -6.15
N GLY A 53 11.40 -3.78 -5.35
CA GLY A 53 11.22 -3.61 -3.92
C GLY A 53 10.23 -2.49 -3.60
N LEU A 54 9.78 -2.47 -2.35
CA LEU A 54 9.11 -1.31 -1.79
C LEU A 54 10.18 -0.29 -1.38
N CYS A 55 9.84 0.99 -1.55
CA CYS A 55 10.68 2.08 -1.07
C CYS A 55 10.82 1.99 0.46
N ARG A 56 12.05 1.99 0.99
CA ARG A 56 12.28 1.92 2.45
C ARG A 56 11.72 3.12 3.23
N LEU A 57 11.47 4.24 2.55
CA LEU A 57 10.99 5.47 3.17
C LEU A 57 9.47 5.59 3.23
N CYS A 58 8.79 5.26 2.12
CA CYS A 58 7.34 5.47 2.01
C CYS A 58 6.56 4.17 1.79
N ASN A 59 7.26 3.06 1.65
CA ASN A 59 6.73 1.72 1.42
C ASN A 59 5.83 1.60 0.18
N ARG A 60 5.98 2.51 -0.78
CA ARG A 60 5.30 2.44 -2.08
C ARG A 60 6.18 1.71 -3.10
N ILE A 61 5.55 1.17 -4.14
CA ILE A 61 6.24 0.51 -5.25
C ILE A 61 7.13 1.55 -5.95
N GLN A 62 8.44 1.32 -5.97
CA GLN A 62 9.42 2.23 -6.57
C GLN A 62 10.54 1.43 -7.26
N CYS A 63 10.91 1.82 -8.48
CA CYS A 63 12.05 1.24 -9.21
C CYS A 63 13.43 1.68 -8.65
N GLN A 64 13.48 2.43 -7.55
CA GLN A 64 14.69 2.92 -6.86
C GLN A 64 14.58 2.60 -5.37
N SER A 65 15.71 2.43 -4.66
CA SER A 65 15.72 1.97 -3.27
C SER A 65 15.04 2.93 -2.28
N GLU A 66 15.11 4.24 -2.51
CA GLU A 66 14.53 5.28 -1.64
C GLU A 66 14.01 6.46 -2.47
N CYS A 67 12.88 7.06 -2.05
CA CYS A 67 12.35 8.29 -2.65
C CYS A 67 13.04 9.52 -2.05
N GLN A 68 13.10 10.62 -2.80
CA GLN A 68 13.56 11.90 -2.30
C GLN A 68 12.38 12.65 -1.69
N VAL A 69 12.31 12.69 -0.36
CA VAL A 69 11.33 13.47 0.39
C VAL A 69 12.08 14.61 1.07
N ASN A 70 11.54 15.82 0.99
CA ASN A 70 12.12 16.96 1.69
C ASN A 70 11.96 16.76 3.21
N VAL A 71 13.07 16.83 3.94
CA VAL A 71 13.12 16.58 5.38
C VAL A 71 12.87 17.85 6.18
N ASP A 72 13.20 19.02 5.61
CA ASP A 72 13.13 20.28 6.33
C ASP A 72 11.73 20.90 6.26
N GLY A 73 11.17 21.24 7.43
CA GLY A 73 9.93 22.01 7.56
C GLY A 73 8.63 21.23 7.40
N ALA A 74 8.65 19.90 7.54
CA ALA A 74 7.44 19.09 7.53
C ALA A 74 6.75 19.09 8.91
N ASP A 75 5.60 19.76 9.02
CA ASP A 75 4.79 19.77 10.25
C ASP A 75 4.10 18.42 10.52
N TYR A 76 3.82 17.66 9.46
CA TYR A 76 3.08 16.40 9.52
C TYR A 76 3.78 15.29 8.75
N PHE A 77 3.66 14.06 9.26
CA PHE A 77 4.02 12.81 8.60
C PHE A 77 2.75 11.97 8.41
N LEU A 78 2.40 11.68 7.17
CA LEU A 78 1.17 10.98 6.83
C LEU A 78 1.37 9.46 6.78
N VAL A 79 0.65 8.71 7.61
CA VAL A 79 0.63 7.24 7.54
C VAL A 79 -0.71 6.78 7.00
N ALA A 80 -0.73 5.94 5.96
CA ALA A 80 -1.95 5.40 5.39
C ALA A 80 -1.98 3.87 5.48
N SER A 81 -3.12 3.29 5.87
CA SER A 81 -3.27 1.84 5.90
C SER A 81 -3.28 1.23 4.49
N THR A 82 -3.77 1.95 3.49
CA THR A 82 -3.84 1.49 2.10
C THR A 82 -3.48 2.60 1.10
N GLU A 83 -3.00 2.22 -0.08
CA GLU A 83 -2.78 3.19 -1.18
C GLU A 83 -4.09 3.87 -1.60
N ALA A 84 -5.23 3.18 -1.50
CA ALA A 84 -6.53 3.74 -1.85
C ALA A 84 -6.91 4.95 -0.97
N ALA A 85 -6.65 4.87 0.34
CA ALA A 85 -6.89 5.99 1.25
C ALA A 85 -5.97 7.18 0.93
N LEU A 86 -4.70 6.90 0.64
CA LEU A 86 -3.72 7.92 0.26
C LEU A 86 -4.09 8.61 -1.06
N ASN A 87 -4.47 7.84 -2.08
CA ASN A 87 -4.85 8.38 -3.39
C ASN A 87 -6.08 9.30 -3.30
N ARG A 88 -7.08 8.94 -2.48
CA ARG A 88 -8.23 9.82 -2.21
C ARG A 88 -7.83 11.14 -1.57
N LEU A 89 -6.85 11.13 -0.66
CA LEU A 89 -6.32 12.37 -0.08
C LEU A 89 -5.66 13.24 -1.16
N PHE A 90 -4.84 12.64 -2.03
CA PHE A 90 -4.14 13.37 -3.09
C PHE A 90 -5.05 13.96 -4.18
N GLU A 91 -6.24 13.41 -4.38
CA GLU A 91 -7.25 14.03 -5.24
C GLU A 91 -7.73 15.39 -4.69
N ILE A 92 -7.58 15.62 -3.38
CA ILE A 92 -8.11 16.79 -2.68
C ILE A 92 -6.98 17.74 -2.29
N VAL A 93 -5.85 17.24 -1.81
CA VAL A 93 -4.72 18.04 -1.31
C VAL A 93 -3.42 17.64 -1.99
N ASP A 94 -2.69 18.64 -2.47
CA ASP A 94 -1.33 18.48 -2.96
C ASP A 94 -0.34 18.40 -1.79
N TYR A 95 -0.29 17.23 -1.14
CA TYR A 95 0.60 16.99 -0.01
C TYR A 95 1.97 16.48 -0.50
N GLN A 96 3.00 17.28 -0.26
CA GLN A 96 4.39 17.00 -0.66
C GLN A 96 5.29 16.60 0.53
N GLY A 97 4.69 16.37 1.70
CA GLY A 97 5.41 15.99 2.91
C GLY A 97 5.70 14.49 3.02
N PRO A 98 6.35 14.08 4.12
CA PRO A 98 6.70 12.68 4.36
C PRO A 98 5.47 11.81 4.57
N LEU A 99 5.49 10.62 3.98
CA LEU A 99 4.40 9.67 4.09
C LEU A 99 4.88 8.23 4.09
N PHE A 100 4.02 7.34 4.58
CA PHE A 100 4.24 5.90 4.58
C PHE A 100 2.93 5.12 4.36
N VAL A 101 2.97 4.04 3.58
CA VAL A 101 1.82 3.16 3.34
C VAL A 101 2.03 1.79 3.96
N LEU A 102 1.13 1.31 4.82
CA LEU A 102 1.26 0.02 5.52
C LEU A 102 0.85 -1.20 4.67
N HIS A 103 0.05 -1.00 3.62
CA HIS A 103 -0.59 -2.06 2.82
C HIS A 103 -1.47 -3.02 3.63
N GLY A 104 -1.99 -2.56 4.76
CA GLY A 104 -2.84 -3.34 5.63
C GLY A 104 -2.95 -2.75 7.03
N GLU A 105 -3.68 -3.48 7.88
CA GLU A 105 -3.89 -3.16 9.28
C GLU A 105 -3.58 -4.42 10.11
N LEU A 106 -3.20 -4.23 11.38
CA LEU A 106 -2.98 -5.33 12.31
C LEU A 106 -4.27 -6.13 12.48
N SER A 107 -4.21 -7.43 12.21
CA SER A 107 -5.35 -8.33 12.36
C SER A 107 -4.87 -9.63 13.01
N PRO A 108 -4.89 -9.72 14.36
CA PRO A 108 -4.55 -10.95 15.07
C PRO A 108 -5.42 -12.13 14.64
N ALA A 109 -6.71 -11.88 14.35
CA ALA A 109 -7.64 -12.90 13.87
C ALA A 109 -7.22 -13.52 12.54
N SER A 110 -6.59 -12.73 11.66
CA SER A 110 -6.07 -13.17 10.37
C SER A 110 -4.57 -13.53 10.40
N GLY A 111 -3.93 -13.49 11.58
CA GLY A 111 -2.49 -13.72 11.73
C GLY A 111 -1.60 -12.61 11.17
N VAL A 112 -2.16 -11.42 10.87
CA VAL A 112 -1.42 -10.27 10.35
C VAL A 112 -0.83 -9.48 11.52
N GLY A 113 0.49 -9.57 11.67
CA GLY A 113 1.26 -8.87 12.68
C GLY A 113 2.03 -7.65 12.15
N PRO A 114 2.85 -7.02 13.01
CA PRO A 114 3.58 -5.80 12.66
C PRO A 114 4.57 -5.96 11.50
N SER A 115 5.25 -7.10 11.40
CA SER A 115 6.22 -7.34 10.33
C SER A 115 5.57 -7.45 8.95
N GLN A 116 4.31 -7.90 8.89
CA GLN A 116 3.58 -8.04 7.63
C GLN A 116 3.09 -6.71 7.06
N ILE A 117 3.00 -5.66 7.85
CA ILE A 117 2.52 -4.33 7.43
C ILE A 117 3.64 -3.28 7.36
N GLY A 118 4.91 -3.71 7.38
CA GLY A 118 6.06 -2.82 7.28
C GLY A 118 6.27 -1.92 8.51
N MET A 119 5.88 -2.37 9.71
CA MET A 119 5.95 -1.55 10.92
C MET A 119 7.37 -1.10 11.27
N ASP A 120 8.37 -1.98 11.12
CA ASP A 120 9.75 -1.64 11.47
C ASP A 120 10.31 -0.57 10.52
N ASP A 121 9.98 -0.64 9.23
CA ASP A 121 10.34 0.37 8.23
C ASP A 121 9.62 1.70 8.50
N LEU A 122 8.34 1.67 8.91
CA LEU A 122 7.61 2.86 9.32
C LEU A 122 8.31 3.57 10.49
N LEU A 123 8.65 2.83 11.55
CA LEU A 123 9.27 3.40 12.74
C LEU A 123 10.64 4.01 12.40
N ALA A 124 11.44 3.33 11.58
CA ALA A 124 12.70 3.88 11.09
C ALA A 124 12.51 5.13 10.21
N SER A 125 11.45 5.17 9.38
CA SER A 125 11.13 6.35 8.56
C SER A 125 10.71 7.54 9.42
N VAL A 126 9.86 7.33 10.42
CA VAL A 126 9.38 8.36 11.35
C VAL A 126 10.53 9.00 12.15
N GLU A 127 11.58 8.25 12.48
CA GLU A 127 12.77 8.78 13.15
C GLU A 127 13.51 9.84 12.31
N ARG A 128 13.39 9.79 10.97
CA ARG A 128 14.03 10.77 10.08
C ARG A 128 13.34 12.14 10.07
N PHE A 129 12.14 12.26 10.63
CA PHE A 129 11.34 13.50 10.65
C PHE A 129 10.94 13.86 12.09
N PRO A 130 11.90 14.33 12.92
CA PRO A 130 11.69 14.45 14.35
C PRO A 130 10.75 15.57 14.81
N GLU A 131 10.40 16.51 13.96
CA GLU A 131 9.47 17.58 14.31
C GLU A 131 8.04 17.31 13.81
N ALA A 132 7.86 16.30 12.97
CA ALA A 132 6.57 16.01 12.35
C ALA A 132 5.61 15.28 13.31
N SER A 133 4.38 15.78 13.39
CA SER A 133 3.26 15.07 14.03
C SER A 133 2.68 14.01 13.10
N LEU A 134 2.19 12.89 13.64
CA LEU A 134 1.62 11.83 12.81
C LEU A 134 0.15 12.11 12.47
N LEU A 135 -0.20 12.01 11.18
CA LEU A 135 -1.58 11.91 10.73
C LEU A 135 -1.81 10.50 10.21
N ILE A 136 -2.66 9.71 10.88
CA ILE A 136 -2.86 8.29 10.55
C ILE A 136 -4.22 8.09 9.89
N LEU A 137 -4.21 7.81 8.59
CA LEU A 137 -5.35 7.35 7.80
C LEU A 137 -5.52 5.84 7.98
N ALA A 138 -6.31 5.44 8.98
CA ALA A 138 -6.68 4.06 9.23
C ALA A 138 -8.21 3.91 9.24
N SER A 139 -8.70 2.71 8.94
CA SER A 139 -10.13 2.43 8.94
C SER A 139 -10.77 2.63 10.31
N ASP A 140 -12.10 2.84 10.35
CA ASP A 140 -12.86 2.94 11.60
C ASP A 140 -13.11 1.58 12.28
N SER A 141 -12.55 0.50 11.73
CA SER A 141 -12.64 -0.84 12.30
C SER A 141 -11.91 -0.94 13.65
N VAL A 142 -12.02 -2.09 14.30
CA VAL A 142 -11.22 -2.38 15.50
C VAL A 142 -9.75 -2.45 15.11
N GLU A 143 -9.44 -3.15 14.02
CA GLU A 143 -8.11 -3.34 13.44
C GLU A 143 -7.43 -2.00 13.11
N GLY A 144 -8.14 -1.09 12.46
CA GLY A 144 -7.63 0.23 12.11
C GLY A 144 -7.31 1.08 13.34
N ARG A 145 -8.21 1.09 14.33
CA ARG A 145 -7.96 1.78 15.62
C ARG A 145 -6.79 1.18 16.38
N THR A 146 -6.73 -0.15 16.48
CA THR A 146 -5.61 -0.85 17.13
C THR A 146 -4.28 -0.58 16.42
N THR A 147 -4.28 -0.53 15.09
CA THR A 147 -3.08 -0.21 14.29
C THR A 147 -2.59 1.19 14.58
N ALA A 148 -3.47 2.20 14.56
CA ALA A 148 -3.11 3.58 14.88
C ALA A 148 -2.58 3.71 16.31
N GLU A 149 -3.25 3.12 17.30
CA GLU A 149 -2.82 3.14 18.70
C GLU A 149 -1.44 2.47 18.87
N TYR A 150 -1.21 1.37 18.16
CA TYR A 150 0.08 0.68 18.16
C TYR A 150 1.20 1.57 17.62
N ILE A 151 0.96 2.29 16.52
CA ILE A 151 1.91 3.22 15.91
C ILE A 151 2.26 4.35 16.87
N PHE A 152 1.28 5.00 17.49
CA PHE A 152 1.52 6.06 18.48
C PHE A 152 2.37 5.56 19.64
N ARG A 153 2.02 4.39 20.19
CA ARG A 153 2.74 3.80 21.33
C ARG A 153 4.19 3.44 21.00
N ARG A 154 4.44 2.92 19.81
CA ARG A 154 5.77 2.46 19.39
C ARG A 154 6.67 3.60 18.92
N SER A 155 6.10 4.60 18.24
CA SER A 155 6.84 5.77 17.76
C SER A 155 7.10 6.80 18.87
N GLY A 156 6.26 6.84 19.91
CA GLY A 156 6.30 7.88 20.93
C GLY A 156 5.97 9.28 20.39
N ARG A 157 5.40 9.37 19.18
CA ARG A 157 5.07 10.62 18.50
C ARG A 157 3.68 11.12 18.88
N ALA A 158 3.55 12.44 18.94
CA ALA A 158 2.25 13.09 18.93
C ALA A 158 1.59 12.95 17.55
N GLY A 159 0.26 13.02 17.54
CA GLY A 159 -0.52 12.98 16.31
C GLY A 159 -1.95 12.51 16.56
N GLU A 160 -2.68 12.29 15.47
CA GLU A 160 -4.05 11.83 15.52
C GLU A 160 -4.41 10.86 14.39
N ARG A 161 -5.36 9.96 14.69
CA ARG A 161 -6.00 9.14 13.67
C ARG A 161 -7.13 9.96 13.05
N VAL A 162 -7.10 10.11 11.73
CA VAL A 162 -7.97 11.03 11.00
C VAL A 162 -8.65 10.32 9.84
N SER A 163 -9.83 10.81 9.44
CA SER A 163 -10.40 10.47 8.15
C SER A 163 -9.68 11.23 7.02
N VAL A 164 -9.96 10.87 5.77
CA VAL A 164 -9.38 11.58 4.61
C VAL A 164 -9.81 13.05 4.63
N GLU A 165 -11.08 13.32 4.95
CA GLU A 165 -11.65 14.67 5.01
C GLU A 165 -10.95 15.50 6.08
N ARG A 166 -10.80 14.94 7.29
CA ARG A 166 -10.13 15.63 8.40
C ARG A 166 -8.65 15.89 8.11
N ALA A 167 -7.95 14.92 7.51
CA ALA A 167 -6.58 15.12 7.09
C ALA A 167 -6.46 16.25 6.05
N CYS A 168 -7.40 16.35 5.12
CA CYS A 168 -7.41 17.41 4.12
C CYS A 168 -7.60 18.80 4.73
N GLU A 169 -8.44 18.93 5.77
CA GLU A 169 -8.64 20.19 6.50
C GLU A 169 -7.35 20.66 7.17
N ILE A 170 -6.69 19.76 7.91
CA ILE A 170 -5.44 20.02 8.63
C ILE A 170 -4.33 20.44 7.65
N LEU A 171 -4.15 19.66 6.58
CA LEU A 171 -3.09 19.91 5.60
C LEU A 171 -3.31 21.19 4.78
N ARG A 172 -4.54 21.70 4.72
CA ARG A 172 -4.85 23.01 4.12
C ARG A 172 -4.74 24.18 5.11
N GLY A 173 -4.49 23.90 6.39
CA GLY A 173 -4.44 24.92 7.45
C GLY A 173 -5.81 25.50 7.79
N LEU A 174 -6.86 24.70 7.71
CA LEU A 174 -8.25 25.12 7.96
C LEU A 174 -8.74 24.85 9.40
N ASP A 175 -7.82 24.74 10.37
CA ASP A 175 -8.11 24.50 11.79
C ASP A 175 -8.58 25.74 12.57
#